data_AF-A0A2A5RUC1-F1
#
_entry.id   AF-A0A2A5RUC1-F1
#
_cell.length_a   1.000
_cell.length_b   1.000
_cell.length_c   1.000
_cell.angle_alpha   90.00
_cell.angle_beta   90.00
_cell.angle_gamma   90.00
#
_symmetry.space_group_name_H-M   'P 1'
#
loop_
_entity.id
_entity.type
_entity.pdbx_description
1 polymer ?
#
loop_
_entity_poly.entity_id
_entity_poly.type
_entity_poly.pdbx_seq_one_letter_code
_entity_poly.pdbx_strand_id
1 'polypeptide(L)'
;MGALIGTVTPFCSCSSIPIFIGFTTAGLPLGVTFSFLISSPMVDIASIIMLMSFFGLKIAVIYVIVGLLLAIIGGAVIDKLGMENQVQEYIRNMEEGSSFKEDLTFKKRVSFGVEQVREVAGKVWPYILIGVGIGAGIHNWVPQSFVENILGQNNPLSVLLAVLIGAPIYADIFGVLPIAEALFSKGVPIGTLVAFMMSVTTLSLPSLIMLSKVVKPKLLGTFVIICLIGILIIGFSFNWFFV
;
A
#
# COMPACT_ATOMS: atom_id res chain seq x y z
N MET A 1 17.10 3.41 4.06
CA MET A 1 16.68 4.68 4.71
C MET A 1 15.28 5.11 4.30
N GLY A 2 14.94 5.17 3.00
CA GLY A 2 13.59 5.57 2.54
C GLY A 2 12.42 4.78 3.14
N ALA A 3 12.54 3.46 3.27
CA ALA A 3 11.48 2.63 3.87
C ALA A 3 11.17 3.00 5.33
N LEU A 4 12.21 3.28 6.14
CA LEU A 4 12.03 3.68 7.55
C LEU A 4 11.31 5.03 7.68
N ILE A 5 11.59 5.97 6.78
CA ILE A 5 10.90 7.27 6.76
C ILE A 5 9.41 7.06 6.45
N GLY A 6 9.11 6.21 5.46
CA GLY A 6 7.73 5.84 5.11
C GLY A 6 6.96 5.22 6.28
N THR A 7 7.63 4.47 7.16
CA THR A 7 6.96 3.88 8.33
C THR A 7 6.59 4.86 9.43
N VAL A 8 7.36 5.93 9.61
CA VAL A 8 7.11 6.91 10.67
C VAL A 8 6.01 7.89 10.29
N THR A 9 5.86 8.18 8.99
CA THR A 9 4.88 9.14 8.48
C THR A 9 3.81 8.41 7.67
N PRO A 10 2.57 8.29 8.16
CA PRO A 10 1.49 7.58 7.48
C PRO A 10 1.02 8.39 6.26
N PHE A 11 1.81 8.35 5.19
CA PHE A 11 1.45 8.97 3.93
C PHE A 11 0.64 7.97 3.12
N CYS A 12 -0.63 8.30 2.92
CA CYS A 12 -1.48 7.61 1.96
C CYS A 12 -0.95 7.82 0.53
N SER A 13 -1.36 6.96 -0.40
CA SER A 13 -0.88 6.97 -1.80
C SER A 13 -1.03 8.34 -2.50
N CYS A 14 -1.95 9.19 -2.04
CA CYS A 14 -2.14 10.56 -2.54
C CYS A 14 -0.97 11.51 -2.19
N SER A 15 -0.29 11.27 -1.07
CA SER A 15 0.82 12.10 -0.58
C SER A 15 2.19 11.57 -1.01
N SER A 16 2.29 10.25 -1.24
CA SER A 16 3.56 9.60 -1.58
C SER A 16 4.12 10.04 -2.94
N ILE A 17 3.27 10.51 -3.87
CA ILE A 17 3.68 10.89 -5.24
C ILE A 17 4.30 12.29 -5.30
N PRO A 18 3.71 13.34 -4.68
CA PRO A 18 4.43 14.60 -4.51
C PRO A 18 5.79 14.42 -3.83
N ILE A 19 5.88 13.51 -2.85
CA ILE A 19 7.14 13.19 -2.18
C ILE A 19 8.10 12.46 -3.14
N PHE A 20 7.60 11.52 -3.97
CA PHE A 20 8.39 10.89 -5.03
C PHE A 20 8.98 11.91 -5.99
N ILE A 21 8.18 12.88 -6.44
CA ILE A 21 8.64 14.00 -7.28
C ILE A 21 9.72 14.80 -6.54
N GLY A 22 9.48 15.16 -5.28
CA GLY A 22 10.47 15.89 -4.46
C GLY A 22 11.79 15.14 -4.29
N PHE A 23 11.75 13.82 -4.07
CA PHE A 23 12.96 13.00 -3.92
C PHE A 23 13.72 12.83 -5.25
N THR A 24 12.99 12.58 -6.34
CA THR A 24 13.62 12.42 -7.67
C THR A 24 14.21 13.73 -8.19
N THR A 25 13.55 14.88 -7.94
CA THR A 25 14.08 16.20 -8.28
C THR A 25 15.27 16.63 -7.41
N ALA A 26 15.36 16.11 -6.18
CA ALA A 26 16.51 16.29 -5.30
C ALA A 26 17.68 15.33 -5.61
N GLY A 27 17.59 14.54 -6.69
CA GLY A 27 18.67 13.66 -7.14
C GLY A 27 18.85 12.38 -6.31
N LEU A 28 17.85 11.98 -5.50
CA LEU A 28 17.93 10.71 -4.77
C LEU A 28 17.86 9.50 -5.73
N PRO A 29 18.64 8.42 -5.47
CA PRO A 29 18.58 7.21 -6.27
C PRO A 29 17.17 6.62 -6.33
N LEU A 30 16.77 6.09 -7.49
CA LEU A 30 15.44 5.54 -7.67
C LEU A 30 15.13 4.43 -6.67
N GLY A 31 16.10 3.60 -6.30
CA GLY A 31 15.88 2.56 -5.31
C GLY A 31 15.37 3.08 -3.97
N VAL A 32 15.88 4.22 -3.51
CA VAL A 32 15.46 4.84 -2.24
C VAL A 32 14.02 5.34 -2.34
N THR A 33 13.68 5.99 -3.45
CA THR A 33 12.36 6.57 -3.68
C THR A 33 11.29 5.49 -3.86
N PHE A 34 11.59 4.41 -4.58
CA PHE A 34 10.67 3.28 -4.71
C PHE A 34 10.55 2.46 -3.42
N SER A 35 11.62 2.31 -2.64
CA SER A 35 11.53 1.70 -1.31
C SER A 35 10.56 2.48 -0.41
N PHE A 36 10.61 3.81 -0.46
CA PHE A 36 9.67 4.67 0.26
C PHE A 36 8.23 4.49 -0.28
N LEU A 37 8.03 4.51 -1.60
CA LEU A 37 6.71 4.32 -2.21
C LEU A 37 6.05 3.00 -1.85
N ILE A 38 6.82 1.91 -1.77
CA ILE A 38 6.32 0.58 -1.39
C ILE A 38 6.00 0.56 0.11
N SER A 39 6.91 1.06 0.95
CA SER A 39 6.78 0.95 2.41
C SER A 39 5.69 1.86 2.99
N SER A 40 5.49 3.04 2.41
CA SER A 40 4.60 4.10 2.94
C SER A 40 3.14 3.65 3.13
N PRO A 41 2.47 3.01 2.15
CA PRO A 41 1.11 2.52 2.33
C PRO A 41 1.04 1.14 2.99
N MET A 42 2.15 0.40 3.07
CA MET A 42 2.17 -0.96 3.61
C MET A 42 2.43 -1.00 5.12
N VAL A 43 3.35 -0.18 5.61
CA VAL A 43 3.86 -0.29 6.98
C VAL A 43 3.82 1.09 7.60
N ASP A 44 2.82 1.38 8.42
CA ASP A 44 2.74 2.60 9.23
C ASP A 44 2.34 2.30 10.69
N ILE A 45 2.61 3.24 11.58
CA ILE A 45 2.39 3.07 13.03
C ILE A 45 0.93 2.74 13.36
N ALA A 46 -0.03 3.39 12.72
CA ALA A 46 -1.43 3.20 13.02
C ALA A 46 -1.93 1.83 12.50
N SER A 47 -1.47 1.40 11.32
CA SER A 47 -1.67 0.01 10.85
C SER A 47 -1.13 -1.03 11.80
N ILE A 48 0.08 -0.81 12.33
CA ILE A 48 0.72 -1.74 13.27
C ILE A 48 -0.11 -1.90 14.54
N ILE A 49 -0.60 -0.77 15.09
CA ILE A 49 -1.46 -0.78 16.29
C ILE A 49 -2.74 -1.56 16.00
N MET A 50 -3.35 -1.34 14.84
CA MET A 50 -4.59 -2.04 14.51
C MET A 50 -4.36 -3.53 14.22
N LEU A 51 -3.35 -3.90 13.42
CA LEU A 51 -2.95 -5.29 13.19
C LEU A 51 -2.68 -6.03 14.51
N MET A 52 -2.01 -5.37 15.46
CA MET A 52 -1.76 -5.91 16.79
C MET A 52 -3.05 -6.14 17.58
N SER A 53 -4.04 -5.25 17.44
CA SER A 53 -5.34 -5.37 18.13
C SER A 53 -6.20 -6.53 17.59
N PHE A 54 -6.15 -6.80 16.28
CA PHE A 54 -6.99 -7.83 15.66
C PHE A 54 -6.30 -9.19 15.54
N PHE A 55 -5.05 -9.22 15.08
CA PHE A 55 -4.31 -10.43 14.75
C PHE A 55 -3.19 -10.74 15.76
N GLY A 56 -2.97 -9.88 16.74
CA GLY A 56 -1.98 -10.07 17.78
C GLY A 56 -0.57 -9.63 17.40
N LEU A 57 0.29 -9.51 18.42
CA LEU A 57 1.64 -8.94 18.30
C LEU A 57 2.56 -9.75 17.37
N LYS A 58 2.48 -11.08 17.39
CA LYS A 58 3.35 -11.94 16.58
C LYS A 58 3.17 -11.69 15.08
N ILE A 59 1.91 -11.63 14.62
CA ILE A 59 1.58 -11.42 13.21
C ILE A 59 1.96 -9.99 12.80
N ALA A 60 1.65 -8.99 13.63
CA ALA A 60 1.99 -7.59 13.36
C ALA A 60 3.50 -7.39 13.17
N VAL A 61 4.35 -7.96 14.05
CA VAL A 61 5.81 -7.81 13.94
C VAL A 61 6.35 -8.46 12.67
N ILE A 62 5.90 -9.67 12.33
CA ILE A 62 6.37 -10.36 11.12
C ILE A 62 5.90 -9.61 9.87
N TYR A 63 4.66 -9.11 9.86
CA TYR A 63 4.13 -8.28 8.77
C TYR A 63 5.01 -7.06 8.50
N VAL A 64 5.40 -6.33 9.55
CA VAL A 64 6.29 -5.16 9.45
C VAL A 64 7.64 -5.54 8.86
N ILE A 65 8.28 -6.59 9.39
CA ILE A 65 9.60 -7.05 8.93
C ILE A 65 9.52 -7.40 7.44
N VAL A 66 8.52 -8.17 7.06
CA VAL A 66 8.38 -8.68 5.70
C VAL A 66 7.97 -7.59 4.71
N GLY A 67 7.11 -6.64 5.12
CA GLY A 67 6.79 -5.45 4.33
C GLY A 67 8.02 -4.56 4.11
N LEU A 68 8.84 -4.36 5.14
CA LEU A 68 10.08 -3.58 5.03
C LEU A 68 11.11 -4.29 4.13
N LEU A 69 11.23 -5.62 4.24
CA LEU A 69 12.09 -6.41 3.36
C LEU A 69 11.63 -6.32 1.90
N LEU A 70 10.33 -6.41 1.64
CA LEU A 70 9.79 -6.23 0.29
C LEU A 70 10.12 -4.84 -0.27
N ALA A 71 9.94 -3.80 0.54
CA ALA A 71 10.25 -2.43 0.13
C ALA A 71 11.74 -2.25 -0.20
N ILE A 72 12.64 -2.75 0.65
CA ILE A 72 14.10 -2.66 0.46
C ILE A 72 14.54 -3.47 -0.77
N ILE A 73 14.08 -4.72 -0.89
CA ILE A 73 14.44 -5.59 -2.02
C ILE A 73 13.86 -5.03 -3.31
N GLY A 74 12.60 -4.63 -3.32
CA GLY A 74 11.95 -4.08 -4.49
C GLY A 74 12.60 -2.79 -4.98
N GLY A 75 12.92 -1.88 -4.07
CA GLY A 75 13.69 -0.68 -4.40
C GLY A 75 15.09 -1.00 -4.92
N ALA A 76 15.82 -1.90 -4.27
CA ALA A 76 17.16 -2.31 -4.72
C ALA A 76 17.16 -2.98 -6.11
N VAL A 77 16.14 -3.79 -6.41
CA VAL A 77 15.98 -4.39 -7.75
C VAL A 77 15.72 -3.33 -8.80
N ILE A 78 14.85 -2.35 -8.52
CA ILE A 78 14.57 -1.22 -9.42
C ILE A 78 15.84 -0.40 -9.69
N ASP A 79 16.63 -0.16 -8.66
CA ASP A 79 17.90 0.57 -8.73
C ASP A 79 18.92 -0.16 -9.62
N LYS A 80 19.08 -1.47 -9.37
CA LYS A 80 20.02 -2.31 -10.11
C LYS A 80 19.67 -2.47 -11.60
N LEU A 81 18.39 -2.30 -11.94
CA LEU A 81 17.95 -2.28 -13.34
C LEU A 81 18.26 -0.96 -14.06
N GLY A 82 18.79 0.06 -13.36
CA GLY A 82 19.26 1.31 -13.96
C GLY A 82 18.14 2.10 -14.66
N MET A 83 16.92 2.06 -14.11
CA MET A 83 15.73 2.62 -14.77
C MET A 83 15.55 4.13 -14.55
N GLU A 84 16.61 4.86 -14.22
CA GLU A 84 16.59 6.32 -13.98
C GLU A 84 16.03 7.10 -15.18
N ASN A 85 16.34 6.64 -16.39
CA ASN A 85 15.84 7.20 -17.65
C ASN A 85 14.33 6.94 -17.90
N GLN A 86 13.67 6.19 -17.01
CA GLN A 86 12.25 5.87 -17.08
C GLN A 86 11.38 6.74 -16.17
N VAL A 87 11.96 7.72 -15.46
CA VAL A 87 11.18 8.83 -14.90
C VAL A 87 10.77 9.77 -16.04
N GLN A 88 9.61 10.41 -15.93
CA GLN A 88 9.15 11.35 -16.94
C GLN A 88 10.09 12.55 -17.06
N GLU A 89 10.31 13.02 -18.29
CA GLU A 89 11.29 14.07 -18.59
C GLU A 89 10.95 15.41 -17.93
N TYR A 90 9.66 15.72 -17.77
CA TYR A 90 9.22 16.95 -17.10
C TYR A 90 9.59 16.98 -15.61
N ILE A 91 9.77 15.83 -14.96
CA ILE A 91 10.24 15.74 -13.56
C ILE A 91 11.76 15.80 -13.52
N ARG A 92 12.42 15.11 -14.46
CA ARG A 92 13.88 15.11 -14.55
C ARG A 92 14.47 16.48 -14.88
N ASN A 93 13.72 17.30 -15.63
CA ASN A 93 14.12 18.65 -16.02
C ASN A 93 13.59 19.74 -15.07
N MET A 94 12.90 19.39 -13.98
CA MET A 94 12.60 20.35 -12.92
C MET A 94 13.91 20.74 -12.22
N GLU A 95 14.22 22.03 -12.19
CA GLU A 95 15.41 22.55 -11.52
C GLU A 95 15.41 22.16 -10.02
N GLU A 96 16.58 21.73 -9.54
CA GLU A 96 16.89 21.50 -8.13
C GLU A 96 16.48 22.75 -7.32
N GLY A 97 15.40 22.65 -6.55
CA GLY A 97 14.95 23.75 -5.68
C GLY A 97 13.65 24.43 -6.07
N SER A 98 12.95 24.01 -7.13
CA SER A 98 11.53 24.36 -7.35
C SER A 98 10.57 23.63 -6.41
N SER A 99 11.04 23.23 -5.23
CA SER A 99 10.15 22.85 -4.13
C SER A 99 9.33 24.08 -3.77
N PHE A 100 8.02 23.89 -3.64
CA PHE A 100 7.00 24.81 -3.13
C PHE A 100 7.51 25.74 -2.01
N LYS A 101 8.25 26.79 -2.36
CA LYS A 101 8.49 27.96 -1.50
C LYS A 101 7.32 28.91 -1.66
N GLU A 102 6.12 28.44 -1.34
CA GLU A 102 5.15 29.40 -0.82
C GLU A 102 5.55 29.65 0.64
N ASP A 103 5.99 30.87 0.94
CA ASP A 103 6.04 31.38 2.31
C ASP A 103 4.61 31.41 2.88
N LEU A 104 4.12 30.23 3.30
CA LEU A 104 2.80 30.10 3.88
C LEU A 104 2.87 30.68 5.29
N THR A 105 2.34 31.90 5.43
CA THR A 105 2.03 32.53 6.72
C THR A 105 1.21 31.57 7.59
N PHE A 106 1.34 31.64 8.92
CA PHE A 106 0.67 30.70 9.86
C PHE A 106 -0.84 30.53 9.59
N LYS A 107 -1.55 31.62 9.21
CA LYS A 107 -2.96 31.56 8.80
C LYS A 107 -3.21 30.71 7.54
N LYS A 108 -2.35 30.82 6.52
CA LYS A 108 -2.45 30.02 5.29
C LYS A 108 -2.14 28.54 5.54
N ARG A 109 -1.25 28.22 6.48
CA ARG A 109 -0.96 26.82 6.88
C ARG A 109 -2.17 26.18 7.56
N VAL A 110 -2.84 26.91 8.45
CA VAL A 110 -4.04 26.41 9.13
C VAL A 110 -5.20 26.26 8.14
N SER A 111 -5.45 27.24 7.27
CA SER A 111 -6.50 27.11 6.26
C SER A 111 -6.23 25.95 5.30
N PHE A 112 -4.99 25.79 4.84
CA PHE A 112 -4.57 24.66 4.01
C PHE A 112 -4.77 23.32 4.71
N GLY A 113 -4.38 23.21 5.99
CA GLY A 113 -4.58 21.99 6.78
C GLY A 113 -6.07 21.63 6.92
N VAL A 114 -6.93 22.62 7.18
CA VAL A 114 -8.39 22.41 7.27
C VAL A 114 -8.99 22.01 5.92
N GLU A 115 -8.56 22.64 4.82
CA GLU A 115 -8.98 22.30 3.46
C GLU A 115 -8.62 20.85 3.12
N GLN A 116 -7.37 20.46 3.40
CA GLN A 116 -6.88 19.10 3.18
C GLN A 116 -7.62 18.07 4.04
N VAL A 117 -7.85 18.34 5.32
CA VAL A 117 -8.65 17.45 6.18
C VAL A 117 -10.07 17.31 5.63
N ARG A 118 -10.71 18.41 5.21
CA ARG A 118 -12.07 18.38 4.66
C ARG A 118 -12.15 17.61 3.35
N GLU A 119 -11.17 17.79 2.46
CA GLU A 119 -11.09 17.09 1.18
C GLU A 119 -10.86 15.59 1.39
N VAL A 120 -9.90 15.21 2.24
CA VAL A 120 -9.60 13.81 2.57
C VAL A 120 -10.79 13.17 3.26
N ALA A 121 -11.34 13.80 4.31
CA ALA A 121 -12.50 13.27 5.01
C ALA A 121 -13.71 13.11 4.07
N GLY A 122 -13.97 14.09 3.20
CA GLY A 122 -15.05 14.03 2.22
C GLY A 122 -14.86 12.92 1.17
N LYS A 123 -13.62 12.68 0.73
CA LYS A 123 -13.30 11.58 -0.18
C LYS A 123 -13.33 10.23 0.50
N VAL A 124 -12.84 10.09 1.73
CA VAL A 124 -12.62 8.82 2.43
C VAL A 124 -13.88 8.31 3.15
N TRP A 125 -14.67 9.19 3.77
CA TRP A 125 -15.94 8.87 4.43
C TRP A 125 -16.85 7.90 3.65
N PRO A 126 -17.17 8.13 2.35
CA PRO A 126 -18.06 7.23 1.64
C PRO A 126 -17.43 5.84 1.43
N TYR A 127 -16.11 5.74 1.24
CA TYR A 127 -15.43 4.45 1.14
C TYR A 127 -15.39 3.71 2.48
N ILE A 128 -15.22 4.41 3.61
CA ILE A 128 -15.31 3.79 4.95
C ILE A 128 -16.73 3.23 5.15
N LEU A 129 -17.77 4.00 4.82
CA LEU A 129 -19.15 3.53 4.93
C LEU A 129 -19.42 2.33 4.02
N ILE A 130 -18.92 2.35 2.79
CA ILE A 130 -19.04 1.21 1.86
C ILE A 130 -18.27 0.01 2.39
N GLY A 131 -17.04 0.18 2.88
CA GLY A 131 -16.22 -0.90 3.45
C GLY A 131 -16.85 -1.52 4.69
N VAL A 132 -17.38 -0.69 5.60
CA VAL A 132 -18.17 -1.13 6.77
C VAL A 132 -19.45 -1.82 6.32
N GLY A 133 -20.14 -1.30 5.30
CA GLY A 133 -21.34 -1.91 4.73
C GLY A 133 -21.07 -3.26 4.07
N ILE A 134 -19.98 -3.38 3.31
CA ILE A 134 -19.52 -4.64 2.72
C ILE A 134 -19.09 -5.59 3.82
N GLY A 135 -18.32 -5.16 4.83
CA GLY A 135 -17.93 -5.98 5.98
C GLY A 135 -19.13 -6.52 6.75
N ALA A 136 -20.11 -5.66 7.03
CA ALA A 136 -21.38 -6.05 7.65
C ALA A 136 -22.20 -7.00 6.77
N GLY A 137 -22.22 -6.76 5.45
CA GLY A 137 -22.85 -7.63 4.47
C GLY A 137 -22.17 -9.00 4.34
N ILE A 138 -20.85 -9.06 4.38
CA ILE A 138 -20.08 -10.31 4.39
C ILE A 138 -20.41 -11.10 5.66
N HIS A 139 -20.54 -10.42 6.80
CA HIS A 139 -20.85 -11.07 8.07
C HIS A 139 -22.22 -11.78 8.05
N ASN A 140 -23.19 -11.23 7.32
CA ASN A 140 -24.59 -11.68 7.35
C ASN A 140 -25.04 -12.46 6.09
N TRP A 141 -24.50 -12.14 4.91
CA TRP A 141 -24.99 -12.62 3.61
C TRP A 141 -24.04 -13.57 2.88
N VAL A 142 -22.73 -13.50 3.13
CA VAL A 142 -21.76 -14.37 2.45
C VAL A 142 -21.61 -15.67 3.24
N PRO A 143 -22.02 -16.83 2.66
CA PRO A 143 -21.89 -18.11 3.33
C PRO A 143 -20.41 -18.42 3.57
N GLN A 144 -20.10 -18.92 4.76
CA GLN A 144 -18.73 -19.31 5.12
C GLN A 144 -18.15 -20.33 4.12
N SER A 145 -18.97 -21.26 3.63
CA SER A 145 -18.59 -22.25 2.62
C SER A 145 -18.15 -21.64 1.28
N PHE A 146 -18.68 -20.47 0.89
CA PHE A 146 -18.27 -19.78 -0.33
C PHE A 146 -16.88 -19.14 -0.17
N VAL A 147 -16.63 -18.51 0.99
CA VAL A 147 -15.33 -17.94 1.33
C VAL A 147 -14.27 -19.02 1.48
N GLU A 148 -14.59 -20.12 2.16
CA GLU A 148 -13.66 -21.25 2.35
C GLU A 148 -13.30 -21.94 1.02
N ASN A 149 -14.22 -22.03 0.05
CA ASN A 149 -13.93 -22.68 -1.22
C ASN A 149 -13.03 -21.82 -2.15
N ILE A 150 -13.15 -20.49 -2.08
CA ILE A 150 -12.39 -19.56 -2.93
C ILE A 150 -11.08 -19.12 -2.25
N LEU A 151 -11.14 -18.74 -0.97
CA LEU A 151 -10.04 -18.14 -0.22
C LEU A 151 -9.55 -19.01 0.96
N GLY A 152 -10.17 -20.16 1.22
CA GLY A 152 -9.81 -21.02 2.35
C GLY A 152 -8.53 -21.85 2.12
N GLN A 153 -8.13 -22.57 3.18
CA GLN A 153 -6.89 -23.35 3.26
C GLN A 153 -6.74 -24.40 2.16
N ASN A 154 -7.84 -24.99 1.69
CA ASN A 154 -7.82 -26.08 0.71
C ASN A 154 -7.54 -25.61 -0.72
N ASN A 155 -7.52 -24.30 -0.98
CA ASN A 155 -7.27 -23.75 -2.30
C ASN A 155 -5.83 -23.20 -2.40
N PRO A 156 -4.93 -23.86 -3.14
CA PRO A 156 -3.55 -23.39 -3.32
C PRO A 156 -3.46 -22.09 -4.13
N LEU A 157 -4.53 -21.66 -4.80
CA LEU A 157 -4.60 -20.38 -5.51
C LEU A 157 -5.22 -19.26 -4.67
N SER A 158 -5.58 -19.53 -3.41
CA SER A 158 -6.22 -18.55 -2.51
C SER A 158 -5.44 -17.24 -2.41
N VAL A 159 -4.10 -17.31 -2.25
CA VAL A 159 -3.22 -16.14 -2.19
C VAL A 159 -3.26 -15.34 -3.49
N LEU A 160 -3.20 -16.00 -4.65
CA LEU A 160 -3.24 -15.33 -5.95
C LEU A 160 -4.59 -14.66 -6.19
N LEU A 161 -5.69 -15.36 -5.89
CA LEU A 161 -7.04 -14.82 -6.01
C LEU A 161 -7.25 -13.61 -5.10
N ALA A 162 -6.76 -13.68 -3.86
CA ALA A 162 -6.79 -12.58 -2.91
C ALA A 162 -6.06 -11.35 -3.45
N VAL A 163 -4.86 -11.53 -4.01
CA VAL A 163 -4.09 -10.43 -4.60
C VAL A 163 -4.81 -9.81 -5.80
N LEU A 164 -5.37 -10.63 -6.70
CA LEU A 164 -6.09 -10.15 -7.88
C LEU A 164 -7.40 -9.41 -7.52
N ILE A 165 -8.11 -9.89 -6.50
CA ILE A 165 -9.32 -9.22 -6.00
C ILE A 165 -8.96 -7.93 -5.26
N GLY A 166 -7.83 -7.91 -4.55
CA GLY A 166 -7.35 -6.75 -3.79
C GLY A 166 -6.86 -5.59 -4.66
N ALA A 167 -6.13 -5.87 -5.75
CA ALA A 167 -5.51 -4.84 -6.59
C ALA A 167 -6.48 -3.76 -7.13
N PRO A 168 -7.71 -4.05 -7.60
CA PRO A 168 -8.64 -3.01 -8.05
C PRO A 168 -9.32 -2.24 -6.91
N ILE A 169 -9.27 -2.73 -5.68
CA ILE A 169 -9.93 -2.09 -4.54
C ILE A 169 -9.13 -0.84 -4.17
N TYR A 170 -9.80 0.31 -4.16
CA TYR A 170 -9.22 1.53 -3.61
C TYR A 170 -9.63 1.68 -2.15
N ALA A 171 -8.76 1.23 -1.26
CA ALA A 171 -8.92 1.42 0.16
C ALA A 171 -7.55 1.55 0.81
N ASP A 172 -7.47 2.38 1.84
CA ASP A 172 -6.33 2.35 2.74
C ASP A 172 -6.46 1.14 3.68
N ILE A 173 -5.36 0.74 4.29
CA ILE A 173 -5.29 -0.35 5.26
C ILE A 173 -6.38 -0.27 6.35
N PHE A 174 -6.75 0.94 6.80
CA PHE A 174 -7.86 1.19 7.72
C PHE A 174 -9.22 0.73 7.19
N GLY A 175 -9.48 0.93 5.90
CA GLY A 175 -10.72 0.52 5.25
C GLY A 175 -10.76 -0.97 4.93
N VAL A 176 -9.60 -1.59 4.70
CA VAL A 176 -9.48 -3.02 4.39
C VAL A 176 -9.52 -3.87 5.65
N LEU A 177 -9.06 -3.35 6.79
CA LEU A 177 -8.91 -4.12 8.01
C LEU A 177 -10.22 -4.75 8.54
N PRO A 178 -11.38 -4.06 8.57
CA PRO A 178 -12.64 -4.69 8.94
C PRO A 178 -13.05 -5.83 8.00
N ILE A 179 -12.71 -5.71 6.71
CA ILE A 179 -12.96 -6.77 5.73
C ILE A 179 -12.03 -7.96 6.00
N ALA A 180 -10.75 -7.70 6.28
CA ALA A 180 -9.78 -8.72 6.62
C ALA A 180 -10.15 -9.47 7.92
N GLU A 181 -10.67 -8.77 8.93
CA GLU A 181 -11.17 -9.36 10.17
C GLU A 181 -12.40 -10.25 9.92
N ALA A 182 -13.36 -9.77 9.13
CA ALA A 182 -14.55 -10.55 8.76
C ALA A 182 -14.17 -11.80 7.95
N LEU A 183 -13.14 -11.74 7.09
CA LEU A 183 -12.63 -12.89 6.36
C LEU A 183 -11.84 -13.85 7.27
N PHE A 184 -11.10 -13.33 8.23
CA PHE A 184 -10.39 -14.13 9.22
C PHE A 184 -11.36 -14.95 10.09
N SER A 185 -12.44 -14.34 10.55
CA SER A 185 -13.48 -15.05 11.33
C SER A 185 -14.21 -16.12 10.53
N LYS A 186 -14.14 -16.07 9.18
CA LYS A 186 -14.66 -17.08 8.25
C LYS A 186 -13.62 -18.13 7.83
N GLY A 187 -12.45 -18.18 8.49
CA GLY A 187 -11.46 -19.24 8.29
C GLY A 187 -10.46 -18.98 7.15
N VAL A 188 -10.39 -17.76 6.61
CA VAL A 188 -9.36 -17.42 5.61
C VAL A 188 -7.97 -17.44 6.25
N PRO A 189 -6.98 -18.11 5.63
CA PRO A 189 -5.61 -18.15 6.12
C PRO A 189 -4.98 -16.76 6.31
N ILE A 190 -4.16 -16.61 7.35
CA ILE A 190 -3.53 -15.32 7.65
C ILE A 190 -2.61 -14.84 6.51
N GLY A 191 -1.91 -15.73 5.81
CA GLY A 191 -1.07 -15.36 4.68
C GLY A 191 -1.88 -14.88 3.48
N THR A 192 -3.05 -15.47 3.25
CA THR A 192 -4.01 -15.00 2.24
C THR A 192 -4.54 -13.60 2.58
N LEU A 193 -4.83 -13.33 3.86
CA LEU A 193 -5.26 -12.00 4.33
C LEU A 193 -4.16 -10.95 4.23
N VAL A 194 -2.94 -11.30 4.63
CA VAL A 194 -1.78 -10.42 4.51
C VAL A 194 -1.52 -10.06 3.05
N ALA A 195 -1.58 -11.04 2.15
CA ALA A 195 -1.41 -10.80 0.72
C ALA A 195 -2.54 -9.94 0.12
N PHE A 196 -3.79 -10.17 0.56
CA PHE A 196 -4.92 -9.31 0.21
C PHE A 196 -4.66 -7.86 0.62
N MET A 197 -4.36 -7.63 1.90
CA MET A 197 -4.13 -6.28 2.44
C MET A 197 -2.98 -5.57 1.71
N MET A 198 -1.84 -6.25 1.52
CA MET A 198 -0.69 -5.69 0.79
C MET A 198 -1.01 -5.38 -0.67
N SER A 199 -1.84 -6.20 -1.33
CA SER A 199 -2.27 -5.92 -2.71
C SER A 199 -3.12 -4.66 -2.78
N VAL A 200 -4.10 -4.53 -1.87
CA VAL A 200 -4.98 -3.36 -1.83
C VAL A 200 -4.18 -2.08 -1.58
N THR A 201 -3.23 -2.10 -0.65
CA THR A 201 -2.45 -0.89 -0.29
C THR A 201 -1.41 -0.49 -1.35
N THR A 202 -0.80 -1.48 -2.01
CA THR A 202 0.38 -1.22 -2.88
C THR A 202 0.04 -1.20 -4.36
N LEU A 203 -0.89 -2.06 -4.79
CA LEU A 203 -1.26 -2.25 -6.20
C LEU A 203 -2.61 -1.61 -6.57
N SER A 204 -3.16 -0.74 -5.70
CA SER A 204 -4.43 -0.06 -5.94
C SER A 204 -4.46 0.63 -7.31
N LEU A 205 -5.60 0.56 -8.01
CA LEU A 205 -5.74 1.22 -9.30
C LEU A 205 -5.39 2.73 -9.26
N PRO A 206 -5.83 3.52 -8.26
CA PRO A 206 -5.49 4.94 -8.19
C PRO A 206 -4.00 5.22 -7.94
N SER A 207 -3.31 4.41 -7.14
CA SER A 207 -1.86 4.55 -6.93
C SER A 207 -1.10 4.30 -8.23
N LEU A 208 -1.49 3.28 -9.01
CA LEU A 208 -0.89 3.00 -10.32
C LEU A 208 -1.19 4.09 -11.35
N ILE A 209 -2.41 4.61 -11.39
CA ILE A 209 -2.78 5.72 -12.28
C ILE A 209 -1.94 6.96 -11.95
N MET A 210 -1.84 7.33 -10.68
CA MET A 210 -1.07 8.51 -10.28
C MET A 210 0.43 8.30 -10.53
N LEU A 211 0.97 7.10 -10.27
CA LEU A 211 2.37 6.76 -10.55
C LEU A 211 2.67 6.80 -12.06
N SER A 212 1.74 6.34 -12.90
CA SER A 212 1.89 6.38 -14.37
C SER A 212 2.02 7.81 -14.93
N LYS A 213 1.58 8.83 -14.18
CA LYS A 213 1.81 10.23 -14.55
C LYS A 213 3.27 10.65 -14.38
N VAL A 214 4.00 10.05 -13.44
CA VAL A 214 5.36 10.47 -13.05
C VAL A 214 6.46 9.52 -13.53
N VAL A 215 6.12 8.28 -13.89
CA VAL A 215 7.05 7.31 -14.49
C VAL A 215 6.56 6.77 -15.83
N LYS A 216 7.47 6.30 -16.68
CA LYS A 216 7.18 5.66 -17.96
C LYS A 216 6.59 4.25 -17.73
N PRO A 217 5.78 3.72 -18.67
CA PRO A 217 5.07 2.45 -18.49
C PRO A 217 5.99 1.25 -18.24
N LYS A 218 7.24 1.29 -18.73
CA LYS A 218 8.23 0.23 -18.48
C LYS A 218 8.57 0.12 -16.99
N LEU A 219 8.86 1.24 -16.33
CA LEU A 219 9.18 1.29 -14.90
C LEU A 219 7.94 0.98 -14.04
N LEU A 220 6.77 1.46 -14.45
CA LEU A 220 5.51 1.10 -13.80
C LEU A 220 5.25 -0.41 -13.86
N GLY A 221 5.44 -1.04 -15.03
CA GLY A 221 5.28 -2.48 -15.19
C GLY A 221 6.25 -3.27 -14.31
N THR A 222 7.52 -2.86 -14.26
CA THR A 222 8.51 -3.49 -13.37
C THR A 222 8.13 -3.35 -11.90
N PHE A 223 7.66 -2.18 -11.46
CA PHE A 223 7.17 -1.96 -10.11
C PHE A 223 6.01 -2.91 -9.76
N VAL A 224 5.01 -3.01 -10.63
CA VAL A 224 3.85 -3.90 -10.43
C VAL A 224 4.29 -5.35 -10.33
N ILE A 225 5.17 -5.81 -11.22
CA ILE A 225 5.66 -7.21 -11.23
C ILE A 225 6.42 -7.53 -9.94
N ILE A 226 7.31 -6.64 -9.50
CA ILE A 226 8.08 -6.82 -8.27
C ILE A 226 7.16 -6.92 -7.06
N CYS A 227 6.20 -6.00 -6.94
CA CYS A 227 5.24 -6.01 -5.84
C CYS A 227 4.36 -7.26 -5.89
N LEU A 228 3.84 -7.63 -7.06
CA LEU A 228 3.01 -8.82 -7.24
C LEU A 228 3.76 -10.08 -6.81
N ILE A 229 4.97 -10.30 -7.34
CA ILE A 229 5.80 -11.46 -6.99
C ILE A 229 6.12 -11.47 -5.49
N GLY A 230 6.52 -10.32 -4.94
CA GLY A 230 6.83 -10.18 -3.53
C GLY A 230 5.64 -10.53 -2.64
N ILE A 231 4.47 -9.95 -2.92
CA ILE A 231 3.24 -10.20 -2.15
C ILE A 231 2.83 -11.68 -2.22
N LEU A 232 2.95 -12.33 -3.39
CA LEU A 232 2.68 -13.76 -3.53
C LEU A 232 3.64 -14.60 -2.69
N ILE A 233 4.96 -14.35 -2.78
CA ILE A 233 5.97 -15.06 -1.98
C ILE A 233 5.66 -14.92 -0.50
N ILE A 234 5.31 -13.71 -0.05
CA ILE A 234 4.99 -13.42 1.35
C ILE A 234 3.75 -14.19 1.78
N GLY A 235 2.65 -14.09 1.01
CA GLY A 235 1.39 -14.77 1.34
C GLY A 235 1.54 -16.28 1.40
N PHE A 236 2.23 -16.88 0.43
CA PHE A 236 2.52 -18.32 0.44
C PHE A 236 3.42 -18.74 1.59
N SER A 237 4.46 -17.94 1.89
CA SER A 237 5.35 -18.21 3.02
C SER A 237 4.58 -18.16 4.34
N PHE A 238 3.73 -17.15 4.54
CA PHE A 238 2.90 -17.05 5.74
C PHE A 238 1.93 -18.22 5.88
N ASN A 239 1.26 -18.62 4.80
CA ASN A 239 0.40 -19.80 4.85
C ASN A 239 1.20 -21.05 5.23
N TRP A 240 2.41 -21.23 4.68
CA TRP A 240 3.28 -22.36 5.06
C TRP A 240 3.70 -22.36 6.54
N PHE A 241 3.89 -21.19 7.15
CA PHE A 241 4.33 -21.08 8.56
C PHE A 241 3.18 -21.10 9.58
N PHE A 242 1.98 -20.67 9.20
CA PHE A 242 0.87 -20.43 10.14
C PHE A 242 -0.38 -21.30 9.91
N VAL A 243 -0.44 -22.07 8.82
CA VAL A 243 -1.49 -23.05 8.53
C VAL A 243 -0.88 -24.45 8.63
#